data_AF-K5YTU1-F1
#
_entry.id   AF-K5YTU1-F1
#
_cell.length_a   1.000
_cell.length_b   1.000
_cell.length_c   1.000
_cell.angle_alpha   90.00
_cell.angle_beta   90.00
_cell.angle_gamma   90.00
#
_symmetry.space_group_name_H-M   'P 1'
#
loop_
_entity.id
_entity.type
_entity.pdbx_description
1 polymer ?
#
loop_
_entity_poly.entity_id
_entity_poly.type
_entity_poly.pdbx_seq_one_letter_code
_entity_poly.pdbx_strand_id
1 'polypeptide(L)'
;MNALYPVWVTHTRTRPRQHSLAYQVPYLLLDIDAMPRLRLFSRGRFNLVSFRETDHGDGTRNLRGWVERHLAAAGLQAGAARITLLAMPRILGLGFNPLSLFLCHDSEGALRAVLYEVNNTFGQRHSYLCPVTEQDGAIRQGAEKIFLRLALHGDGAALQLHLAAARRRAGAAYRRGRCARGDAARHHGRAPGGAER
;
A
#
# COMPACT_ATOMS: atom_id res chain seq x y z
N MET A 1 3.50 -16.22 3.66
CA MET A 1 2.43 -16.55 2.69
C MET A 1 2.47 -15.48 1.61
N ASN A 2 2.73 -15.86 0.36
CA ASN A 2 2.86 -14.94 -0.77
C ASN A 2 1.76 -15.26 -1.79
N ALA A 3 1.09 -14.25 -2.32
CA ALA A 3 -0.07 -14.44 -3.20
C ALA A 3 -0.25 -13.28 -4.19
N LEU A 4 -0.94 -13.55 -5.30
CA LEU A 4 -1.38 -12.54 -6.26
C LEU A 4 -2.86 -12.24 -6.02
N TYR A 5 -3.19 -10.97 -5.89
CA TYR A 5 -4.55 -10.50 -5.64
C TYR A 5 -5.05 -9.58 -6.76
N PRO A 6 -6.20 -9.88 -7.37
CA PRO A 6 -6.89 -8.91 -8.22
C PRO A 6 -7.53 -7.85 -7.33
N VAL A 7 -7.04 -6.62 -7.43
CA VAL A 7 -7.54 -5.48 -6.66
C VAL A 7 -8.41 -4.60 -7.54
N TRP A 8 -9.65 -4.32 -7.12
CA TRP A 8 -10.49 -3.36 -7.82
C TRP A 8 -10.16 -1.95 -7.35
N VAL A 9 -9.73 -1.12 -8.29
CA VAL A 9 -9.46 0.29 -8.07
C VAL A 9 -10.56 1.09 -8.75
N THR A 10 -11.27 1.89 -7.96
CA THR A 10 -12.31 2.80 -8.46
C THR A 10 -11.86 4.24 -8.27
N HIS A 11 -11.72 4.96 -9.38
CA HIS A 11 -11.47 6.39 -9.41
C HIS A 11 -12.78 7.12 -9.69
N THR A 12 -13.25 7.90 -8.72
CA THR A 12 -14.43 8.74 -8.91
C THR A 12 -14.00 10.21 -8.83
N ARG A 13 -14.09 10.91 -9.97
CA ARG A 13 -13.90 12.35 -10.06
C ARG A 13 -15.27 13.01 -10.16
N THR A 14 -15.54 13.98 -9.30
CA THR A 14 -16.86 14.63 -9.20
C THR A 14 -16.93 15.99 -9.90
N ARG A 15 -15.79 16.52 -10.38
CA ARG A 15 -15.70 17.82 -11.05
C ARG A 15 -14.66 17.82 -12.18
N PRO A 16 -14.88 18.58 -13.27
CA PRO A 16 -16.04 19.43 -13.53
C PRO A 16 -17.32 18.65 -13.89
N ARG A 17 -17.19 17.41 -14.39
CA ARG A 17 -18.26 16.42 -14.55
C ARG A 17 -17.97 15.17 -13.72
N GLN A 18 -19.03 14.46 -13.32
CA GLN A 18 -18.91 13.18 -12.64
C GLN A 18 -18.40 12.13 -13.64
N HIS A 19 -17.30 11.49 -13.31
CA HIS A 19 -16.73 10.37 -14.04
C HIS A 19 -16.27 9.32 -13.04
N SER A 20 -16.61 8.06 -13.30
CA SER A 20 -16.17 6.93 -12.49
C SER A 20 -15.53 5.90 -13.39
N LEU A 21 -14.29 5.51 -13.08
CA LEU A 21 -13.56 4.46 -13.76
C LEU A 21 -13.25 3.37 -12.73
N ALA A 22 -13.54 2.12 -13.06
CA ALA A 22 -13.18 0.97 -12.25
C ALA A 22 -12.36 0.00 -13.09
N TYR A 23 -11.23 -0.47 -12.55
CA TYR A 23 -10.35 -1.42 -13.22
C TYR A 23 -9.68 -2.35 -12.22
N GLN A 24 -9.31 -3.54 -12.68
CA GLN A 24 -8.56 -4.51 -11.89
C GLN A 24 -7.07 -4.28 -12.05
N VAL A 25 -6.36 -4.37 -10.93
CA VAL A 25 -4.91 -4.22 -10.88
C VAL A 25 -4.32 -5.41 -10.14
N PRO A 26 -3.28 -6.08 -10.69
CA PRO A 26 -2.59 -7.14 -9.98
C PRO A 26 -1.74 -6.56 -8.84
N TYR A 27 -2.05 -6.95 -7.60
CA TYR A 27 -1.19 -6.68 -6.44
C TYR A 27 -0.57 -7.99 -5.96
N LEU A 28 0.69 -7.93 -5.56
CA LEU A 28 1.36 -9.01 -4.85
C LEU A 28 1.26 -8.75 -3.35
N LEU A 29 0.84 -9.76 -2.59
CA LEU A 29 1.11 -9.84 -1.16
C LEU A 29 2.41 -10.59 -0.96
N LEU A 30 3.38 -9.91 -0.38
CA LEU A 30 4.72 -10.43 -0.16
C LEU A 30 5.08 -10.33 1.30
N ASP A 31 5.59 -11.40 1.87
CA ASP A 31 6.30 -11.33 3.15
C ASP A 31 7.65 -10.65 2.93
N ILE A 32 7.91 -9.52 3.60
CA ILE A 32 9.09 -8.69 3.31
C ILE A 32 10.42 -9.40 3.67
N ASP A 33 10.36 -10.37 4.57
CA ASP A 33 11.51 -11.19 4.99
C ASP A 33 11.56 -12.54 4.27
N ALA A 34 10.41 -13.06 3.82
CA ALA A 34 10.29 -14.36 3.17
C ALA A 34 9.78 -14.28 1.71
N MET A 35 10.57 -13.60 0.86
CA MET A 35 10.24 -13.39 -0.55
C MET A 35 10.23 -14.70 -1.36
N PRO A 36 9.33 -14.84 -2.36
CA PRO A 36 9.22 -16.05 -3.14
C PRO A 36 10.43 -16.25 -4.06
N ARG A 37 10.82 -17.51 -4.28
CA ARG A 37 11.92 -17.90 -5.18
C ARG A 37 11.33 -18.54 -6.44
N LEU A 38 10.90 -17.72 -7.40
CA LEU A 38 10.34 -18.18 -8.67
C LEU A 38 11.23 -17.73 -9.84
N ARG A 39 11.31 -18.52 -10.92
CA ARG A 39 12.15 -18.22 -12.09
C ARG A 39 11.82 -16.86 -12.73
N LEU A 40 10.54 -16.51 -12.79
CA LEU A 40 10.03 -15.29 -13.42
C LEU A 40 9.81 -14.14 -12.42
N PHE A 41 10.19 -14.34 -11.15
CA PHE A 41 10.13 -13.32 -10.11
C PHE A 41 11.53 -12.94 -9.65
N SER A 42 11.76 -11.67 -9.33
CA SER A 42 13.00 -11.28 -8.65
C SER A 42 12.84 -10.12 -7.68
N ARG A 43 13.69 -10.10 -6.67
CA ARG A 43 13.84 -9.00 -5.70
C ARG A 43 15.05 -8.14 -6.09
N GLY A 44 14.88 -6.83 -6.17
CA GLY A 44 15.95 -5.84 -6.39
C GLY A 44 16.58 -5.81 -7.78
N ARG A 45 16.14 -6.67 -8.73
CA ARG A 45 16.70 -6.76 -10.10
C ARG A 45 15.60 -6.87 -11.17
N PHE A 46 15.99 -6.79 -12.43
CA PHE A 46 15.07 -6.95 -13.57
C PHE A 46 14.64 -8.41 -13.74
N ASN A 47 13.34 -8.65 -13.99
CA ASN A 47 12.74 -9.92 -14.40
C ASN A 47 11.36 -9.65 -15.02
N LEU A 48 10.64 -10.68 -15.48
CA LEU A 48 9.27 -10.57 -15.97
C LEU A 48 8.37 -9.90 -14.92
N VAL A 49 8.44 -10.38 -13.68
CA VAL A 49 7.84 -9.75 -12.50
C VAL A 49 8.96 -9.41 -11.52
N SER A 50 9.05 -8.15 -11.10
CA SER A 50 10.08 -7.73 -10.14
C SER A 50 9.53 -6.86 -9.03
N PHE A 51 10.07 -7.06 -7.85
CA PHE A 51 9.85 -6.23 -6.67
C PHE A 51 11.14 -5.47 -6.35
N ARG A 52 11.08 -4.15 -6.21
CA ARG A 52 12.23 -3.33 -5.84
C ARG A 52 11.91 -2.57 -4.56
N GLU A 53 12.69 -2.82 -3.52
CA GLU A 53 12.50 -2.21 -2.22
C GLU A 53 12.52 -0.68 -2.27
N THR A 54 13.37 -0.13 -3.13
CA THR A 54 13.54 1.32 -3.35
C THR A 54 12.28 2.01 -3.90
N ASP A 55 11.33 1.25 -4.43
CA ASP A 55 10.04 1.80 -4.89
C ASP A 55 9.10 2.12 -3.74
N HIS A 56 9.41 1.62 -2.54
CA HIS A 56 8.59 1.74 -1.35
C HIS A 56 9.38 2.39 -0.20
N GLY A 57 8.65 2.72 0.86
CA GLY A 57 9.15 3.40 2.05
C GLY A 57 9.89 4.70 1.74
N ASP A 58 10.94 4.92 2.53
CA ASP A 58 11.90 6.02 2.36
C ASP A 58 12.82 5.86 1.13
N GLY A 59 12.58 4.89 0.26
CA GLY A 59 13.40 4.64 -0.93
C GLY A 59 14.72 3.93 -0.63
N THR A 60 14.97 3.56 0.62
CA THR A 60 16.10 2.71 0.99
C THR A 60 15.77 1.23 0.76
N ARG A 61 16.77 0.35 0.91
CA ARG A 61 16.56 -1.10 0.86
C ARG A 61 16.04 -1.68 2.19
N ASN A 62 16.05 -0.89 3.28
CA ASN A 62 15.66 -1.35 4.61
C ASN A 62 14.19 -1.02 4.92
N LEU A 63 13.27 -1.68 4.19
CA LEU A 63 11.84 -1.49 4.38
C LEU A 63 11.38 -1.88 5.78
N ARG A 64 11.90 -2.98 6.34
CA ARG A 64 11.57 -3.44 7.69
C ARG A 64 11.87 -2.36 8.72
N GLY A 65 13.10 -1.85 8.75
CA GLY A 65 13.48 -0.81 9.69
C GLY A 65 12.67 0.48 9.50
N TRP A 66 12.26 0.80 8.27
CA TRP A 66 11.39 1.95 8.00
C TRP A 66 9.98 1.76 8.59
N VAL A 67 9.37 0.59 8.44
CA VAL A 67 8.07 0.25 9.05
C VAL A 67 8.18 0.24 10.58
N GLU A 68 9.22 -0.38 11.13
CA GLU A 68 9.46 -0.46 12.57
C GLU A 68 9.56 0.91 13.23
N ARG A 69 10.22 1.88 12.57
CA ARG A 69 10.26 3.27 13.05
C ARG A 69 8.88 3.91 13.12
N HIS A 70 8.02 3.67 12.12
CA HIS A 70 6.65 4.17 12.14
C HIS A 70 5.83 3.55 13.26
N LEU A 71 5.94 2.23 13.46
CA LEU A 71 5.27 1.52 14.54
C LEU A 71 5.75 2.01 15.91
N ALA A 72 7.06 2.18 16.08
CA ALA A 72 7.64 2.67 17.33
C ALA A 72 7.18 4.09 17.67
N ALA A 73 7.14 5.00 16.71
CA ALA A 73 6.66 6.36 16.91
C ALA A 73 5.18 6.42 17.36
N ALA A 74 4.39 5.38 17.06
CA ALA A 74 2.99 5.27 17.46
C ALA A 74 2.75 4.35 18.67
N GLY A 75 3.81 3.80 19.29
CA GLY A 75 3.68 2.86 20.42
C GLY A 75 3.12 1.49 20.04
N LEU A 76 3.30 1.06 18.79
CA LEU A 76 2.75 -0.19 18.22
C LEU A 76 3.86 -1.20 17.87
N GLN A 77 4.98 -1.23 18.62
CA GLN A 77 6.13 -2.08 18.27
C GLN A 77 5.78 -3.57 18.23
N ALA A 78 4.79 -3.99 19.04
CA ALA A 78 4.30 -5.37 19.05
C ALA A 78 3.81 -5.84 17.67
N GLY A 79 3.37 -4.93 16.78
CA GLY A 79 2.93 -5.24 15.42
C GLY A 79 4.06 -5.46 14.40
N ALA A 80 5.33 -5.49 14.83
CA ALA A 80 6.47 -5.65 13.92
C ALA A 80 6.94 -7.10 13.74
N ALA A 81 6.31 -8.08 14.41
CA ALA A 81 6.73 -9.48 14.36
C ALA A 81 6.69 -10.05 12.94
N ARG A 82 5.64 -9.72 12.18
CA ARG A 82 5.54 -10.07 10.76
C ARG A 82 4.95 -8.93 9.95
N ILE A 83 5.67 -8.55 8.90
CA ILE A 83 5.26 -7.47 8.00
C ILE A 83 5.04 -8.06 6.61
N THR A 84 3.80 -7.99 6.11
CA THR A 84 3.50 -8.31 4.72
C THR A 84 3.17 -7.04 3.95
N LEU A 85 3.54 -7.03 2.68
CA LEU A 85 3.39 -5.89 1.79
C LEU A 85 2.44 -6.27 0.66
N LEU A 86 1.33 -5.55 0.52
CA LEU A 86 0.45 -5.60 -0.63
C LEU A 86 0.80 -4.43 -1.56
N ALA A 87 1.39 -4.72 -2.72
CA ALA A 87 1.87 -3.71 -3.66
C ALA A 87 1.82 -4.18 -5.12
N MET A 88 1.74 -3.24 -6.07
CA MET A 88 1.90 -3.56 -7.49
C MET A 88 3.34 -3.96 -7.80
N PRO A 89 3.58 -5.08 -8.50
CA PRO A 89 4.90 -5.40 -9.02
C PRO A 89 5.28 -4.50 -10.19
N ARG A 90 6.57 -4.49 -10.52
CA ARG A 90 7.02 -4.08 -11.84
C ARG A 90 6.89 -5.25 -12.81
N ILE A 91 6.32 -5.00 -13.98
CA ILE A 91 6.26 -5.94 -15.11
C ILE A 91 7.26 -5.48 -16.16
N LEU A 92 8.22 -6.34 -16.52
CA LEU A 92 9.29 -6.00 -17.47
C LEU A 92 10.02 -4.69 -17.12
N GLY A 93 10.23 -4.44 -15.83
CA GLY A 93 10.88 -3.22 -15.31
C GLY A 93 10.00 -1.97 -15.28
N LEU A 94 8.84 -1.99 -15.93
CA LEU A 94 7.83 -0.94 -15.90
C LEU A 94 6.92 -1.12 -14.68
N GLY A 95 6.65 -0.03 -13.97
CA GLY A 95 5.70 -0.07 -12.88
C GLY A 95 5.59 1.27 -12.19
N PHE A 96 4.35 1.67 -11.91
CA PHE A 96 4.02 2.76 -11.02
C PHE A 96 3.12 2.17 -9.95
N ASN A 97 3.59 2.15 -8.70
CA ASN A 97 2.79 1.65 -7.58
C ASN A 97 2.13 2.84 -6.87
N PRO A 98 0.84 3.14 -7.11
CA PRO A 98 0.16 4.28 -6.49
C PRO A 98 -0.07 4.08 -5.00
N LEU A 99 -0.08 2.83 -4.52
CA LEU A 99 -0.39 2.49 -3.14
C LEU A 99 0.42 1.26 -2.70
N SER A 100 1.15 1.39 -1.60
CA SER A 100 1.75 0.27 -0.88
C SER A 100 1.02 0.10 0.46
N LEU A 101 0.62 -1.11 0.82
CA LEU A 101 0.04 -1.42 2.13
C LEU A 101 0.93 -2.38 2.89
N PHE A 102 1.49 -1.93 4.01
CA PHE A 102 2.26 -2.75 4.93
C PHE A 102 1.34 -3.22 6.06
N LEU A 103 1.01 -4.50 6.06
CA LEU A 103 0.19 -5.16 7.06
C LEU A 103 1.10 -5.66 8.19
N CYS A 104 0.92 -5.09 9.37
CA CYS A 104 1.79 -5.26 10.53
C CYS A 104 1.11 -6.19 11.54
N HIS A 105 1.68 -7.38 11.73
CA HIS A 105 1.15 -8.43 12.59
C HIS A 105 2.04 -8.64 13.82
N ASP A 106 1.41 -9.00 14.93
CA ASP A 106 2.13 -9.41 16.13
C ASP A 106 2.61 -10.87 16.09
N SER A 107 3.24 -11.30 17.19
CA SER A 107 3.76 -12.66 17.35
C SER A 107 2.68 -13.74 17.35
N GLU A 108 1.43 -13.38 17.65
CA GLU A 108 0.27 -14.27 17.62
C GLU A 108 -0.35 -14.33 16.21
N GLY A 109 0.15 -13.53 15.26
CA GLY A 109 -0.34 -13.45 13.89
C GLY A 109 -1.53 -12.49 13.72
N ALA A 110 -1.92 -11.78 14.78
CA ALA A 110 -2.99 -10.81 14.76
C ALA A 110 -2.56 -9.53 14.05
N LEU A 111 -3.39 -9.02 13.13
CA LEU A 111 -3.14 -7.73 12.48
C LEU A 111 -3.34 -6.59 13.50
N ARG A 112 -2.28 -5.80 13.73
CA ARG A 112 -2.27 -4.70 14.71
C ARG A 112 -2.28 -3.32 14.07
N ALA A 113 -1.68 -3.19 12.89
CA ALA A 113 -1.67 -1.92 12.18
C ALA A 113 -1.55 -2.12 10.66
N VAL A 114 -1.96 -1.11 9.92
CA VAL A 114 -1.68 -0.99 8.49
C VAL A 114 -0.97 0.33 8.25
N LEU A 115 0.22 0.27 7.64
CA LEU A 115 0.95 1.45 7.17
C LEU A 115 0.71 1.59 5.67
N TYR A 116 0.07 2.70 5.31
CA TYR A 116 -0.27 3.06 3.95
C TYR A 116 0.83 3.95 3.41
N GLU A 117 1.31 3.69 2.21
CA GLU A 117 2.12 4.63 1.45
C GLU A 117 1.41 4.95 0.15
N VAL A 118 1.20 6.24 -0.09
CA VAL A 118 0.56 6.75 -1.29
C VAL A 118 1.60 7.47 -2.11
N ASN A 119 1.77 7.04 -3.35
CA ASN A 119 2.70 7.64 -4.29
C ASN A 119 1.92 8.45 -5.32
N ASN A 120 2.32 9.70 -5.55
CA ASN A 120 1.76 10.50 -6.63
C ASN A 120 2.64 10.47 -7.87
N THR A 121 2.07 10.89 -9.01
CA THR A 121 2.77 10.95 -10.31
C THR A 121 3.91 11.97 -10.34
N PHE A 122 4.03 12.82 -9.31
CA PHE A 122 5.10 13.80 -9.15
C PHE A 122 6.26 13.29 -8.27
N GLY A 123 6.25 12.01 -7.90
CA GLY A 123 7.30 11.37 -7.11
C GLY A 123 7.25 11.65 -5.61
N GLN A 124 6.19 12.31 -5.12
CA GLN A 124 5.99 12.49 -3.68
C GLN A 124 5.37 11.22 -3.08
N ARG A 125 5.86 10.86 -1.90
CA ARG A 125 5.34 9.74 -1.11
C ARG A 125 4.76 10.27 0.19
N HIS A 126 3.60 9.76 0.57
CA HIS A 126 2.95 10.09 1.82
C HIS A 126 2.55 8.83 2.56
N SER A 127 2.95 8.74 3.82
CA SER A 127 2.67 7.57 4.64
C SER A 127 1.68 7.88 5.77
N TYR A 128 0.81 6.91 6.05
CA TYR A 128 -0.20 7.01 7.10
C TYR A 128 -0.21 5.70 7.87
N LEU A 129 -0.05 5.75 9.19
CA LEU A 129 -0.15 4.58 10.04
C LEU A 129 -1.54 4.54 10.68
N CYS A 130 -2.23 3.43 10.54
CA CYS A 130 -3.57 3.24 11.07
C CYS A 130 -3.61 2.00 11.96
N PRO A 131 -3.83 2.15 13.27
CA PRO A 131 -4.04 1.02 14.18
C PRO A 131 -5.30 0.23 13.79
N VAL A 132 -5.27 -1.08 13.98
CA VAL A 132 -6.42 -1.97 13.80
C VAL A 132 -7.03 -2.24 15.17
N THR A 133 -8.27 -1.79 15.37
CA THR A 133 -8.98 -1.88 16.66
C THR A 133 -10.06 -2.97 16.69
N GLU A 134 -10.47 -3.49 15.53
CA GLU A 134 -11.47 -4.57 15.39
C GLU A 134 -10.93 -5.62 14.41
N GLN A 135 -10.99 -6.90 14.80
CA GLN A 135 -10.43 -8.02 14.02
C GLN A 135 -11.49 -8.79 13.21
N ASP A 136 -12.77 -8.46 13.40
CA ASP A 136 -13.87 -9.12 12.69
C ASP A 136 -14.45 -8.21 11.59
N GLY A 137 -14.14 -8.54 10.33
CA GLY A 137 -14.76 -7.95 9.15
C GLY A 137 -13.86 -7.10 8.26
N ALA A 138 -14.47 -6.34 7.34
CA ALA A 138 -13.75 -5.50 6.38
C ALA A 138 -13.19 -4.24 7.05
N ILE A 139 -11.87 -4.09 7.05
CA ILE A 139 -11.15 -2.91 7.51
C ILE A 139 -11.46 -1.75 6.57
N ARG A 140 -12.20 -0.76 7.08
CA ARG A 140 -12.53 0.48 6.36
C ARG A 140 -11.72 1.62 6.94
N GLN A 141 -10.81 2.17 6.15
CA GLN A 141 -9.94 3.26 6.56
C GLN A 141 -9.94 4.37 5.52
N GLY A 142 -9.76 5.61 5.94
CA GLY A 142 -9.84 6.74 5.05
C GLY A 142 -8.98 7.92 5.50
N ALA A 143 -8.30 8.53 4.53
CA ALA A 143 -7.68 9.84 4.63
C ALA A 143 -8.42 10.80 3.68
N GLU A 144 -8.13 12.11 3.73
CA GLU A 144 -8.88 13.15 2.99
C GLU A 144 -9.08 12.90 1.48
N LYS A 145 -8.29 12.03 0.84
CA LYS A 145 -8.37 11.77 -0.61
C LYS A 145 -8.47 10.29 -0.98
N ILE A 146 -8.43 9.38 -0.01
CA ILE A 146 -8.29 7.94 -0.25
C ILE A 146 -9.12 7.18 0.78
N PHE A 147 -9.98 6.30 0.29
CA PHE A 147 -10.75 5.37 1.08
C PHE A 147 -10.32 3.95 0.73
N LEU A 148 -9.88 3.21 1.73
CA LEU A 148 -9.54 1.80 1.62
C LEU A 148 -10.63 0.97 2.29
N ARG A 149 -11.12 -0.04 1.58
CA ARG A 149 -11.81 -1.18 2.19
C ARG A 149 -10.97 -2.42 1.92
N LEU A 150 -10.30 -2.91 2.95
CA LEU A 150 -9.55 -4.16 2.92
C LEU A 150 -10.37 -5.24 3.63
N ALA A 151 -10.80 -6.26 2.92
CA ALA A 151 -11.35 -7.47 3.52
C ALA A 151 -10.37 -8.62 3.29
N LEU A 152 -9.72 -9.08 4.36
CA LEU A 152 -8.88 -10.27 4.33
C LEU A 152 -9.78 -11.47 4.66
N HIS A 153 -10.04 -12.35 3.71
CA HIS A 153 -10.69 -13.63 3.95
C HIS A 153 -9.65 -14.76 3.91
N GLY A 154 -9.90 -15.86 4.63
CA GLY A 154 -9.01 -17.02 4.71
C GLY A 154 -8.58 -17.58 3.35
N ASP A 155 -9.43 -17.45 2.32
CA ASP A 155 -9.17 -17.92 0.96
C ASP A 155 -8.87 -16.79 -0.05
N GLY A 156 -8.77 -15.53 0.40
CA GLY A 156 -8.47 -14.40 -0.48
C GLY A 156 -8.67 -13.00 0.13
N ALA A 157 -7.81 -12.05 -0.24
CA ALA A 157 -7.98 -10.65 0.11
C ALA A 157 -8.79 -9.94 -0.98
N ALA A 158 -9.97 -9.41 -0.62
CA ALA A 158 -10.71 -8.46 -1.44
C ALA A 158 -10.33 -7.05 -0.99
N LEU A 159 -9.44 -6.41 -1.75
CA LEU A 159 -9.12 -5.01 -1.56
C LEU A 159 -9.92 -4.16 -2.54
N GLN A 160 -10.76 -3.27 -2.02
CA GLN A 160 -11.40 -2.19 -2.77
C GLN A 160 -10.75 -0.87 -2.38
N LEU A 161 -10.05 -0.27 -3.33
CA LEU A 161 -9.46 1.05 -3.18
C LEU A 161 -10.34 2.08 -3.91
N HIS A 162 -10.94 2.98 -3.13
CA HIS A 162 -11.69 4.12 -3.64
C HIS A 162 -10.85 5.39 -3.48
N LEU A 163 -10.27 5.87 -4.58
CA LEU A 163 -9.68 7.21 -4.63
C LEU A 163 -10.79 8.20 -4.98
N ALA A 164 -11.26 8.95 -3.99
CA ALA A 164 -12.25 10.01 -4.17
C ALA A 164 -11.69 11.34 -3.68
N ALA A 165 -11.73 12.36 -4.55
CA ALA A 165 -11.49 13.74 -4.11
C ALA A 165 -12.59 14.11 -3.11
N ALA A 166 -12.23 14.40 -1.85
CA ALA A 166 -13.16 14.62 -0.77
C ALA A 166 -14.35 15.51 -1.15
N ARG A 167 -15.56 14.99 -0.94
CA ARG A 167 -16.61 15.77 -0.31
C ARG A 167 -17.28 14.96 0.78
N ARG A 168 -17.43 15.61 1.93
CA ARG A 168 -18.40 15.26 2.97
C ARG A 168 -19.76 15.08 2.29
N ARG A 169 -20.34 13.88 2.36
CA ARG A 169 -21.78 13.65 2.49
C ARG A 169 -22.02 12.26 3.06
N ALA A 170 -22.81 12.26 4.12
CA ALA A 170 -23.15 11.16 5.01
C ALA A 170 -23.97 10.06 4.31
N GLY A 171 -23.91 8.85 4.85
CA GLY A 171 -24.80 7.75 4.42
C GLY A 171 -24.44 6.35 4.93
N ALA A 172 -23.22 6.12 5.43
CA ALA A 172 -22.87 4.87 6.10
C ALA A 172 -22.13 5.23 7.40
N ALA A 173 -22.55 4.65 8.52
CA ALA A 173 -21.90 4.83 9.82
C ALA A 173 -20.40 4.54 9.66
N TYR A 174 -19.61 5.61 9.71
CA TYR A 174 -18.17 5.63 9.47
C TYR A 174 -17.50 5.71 10.84
N ARG A 175 -16.90 4.60 11.30
CA ARG A 175 -15.99 4.65 12.44
C ARG A 175 -14.59 4.99 11.93
N ARG A 176 -14.13 6.20 12.27
CA ARG A 176 -12.74 6.64 12.07
C ARG A 176 -11.81 5.76 12.91
N GLY A 177 -11.07 4.86 12.29
CA GLY A 177 -9.71 4.62 12.76
C GLY A 177 -8.92 5.91 12.54
N ARG A 178 -8.49 6.60 13.61
CA ARG A 178 -7.65 7.80 13.47
C ARG A 178 -6.28 7.35 12.97
N CYS A 179 -6.00 7.56 11.69
CA CYS A 179 -4.67 7.36 11.12
C CYS A 179 -3.77 8.53 11.51
N ALA A 180 -2.57 8.23 12.00
CA ALA A 180 -1.51 9.23 12.19
C ALA A 180 -0.79 9.43 10.86
N ARG A 181 -0.53 10.69 10.48
CA ARG A 181 0.28 11.00 9.29
C ARG A 181 1.75 10.81 9.65
N GLY A 182 2.44 9.92 8.93
CA GLY A 182 3.89 9.78 9.00
C GLY A 182 4.59 10.83 8.13
N ASP A 183 5.85 11.12 8.43
CA ASP A 183 6.63 12.14 7.72
C ASP A 183 6.75 11.83 6.22
N ALA A 184 6.66 12.88 5.40
CA ALA A 184 6.72 12.76 3.95
C ALA A 184 8.18 12.71 3.47
N ALA A 185 8.60 11.57 2.92
CA ALA A 185 9.86 11.49 2.18
C ALA A 185 9.68 12.15 0.80
N ARG A 186 10.42 13.23 0.53
CA ARG A 186 10.54 13.81 -0.82
C ARG A 186 11.73 13.17 -1.52
N HIS A 187 11.48 12.24 -2.44
CA HIS A 187 12.52 11.74 -3.34
C HIS A 187 12.31 12.29 -4.74
N HIS A 188 13.27 13.10 -5.21
CA HIS A 188 13.36 13.49 -6.61
C HIS A 188 13.82 12.28 -7.44
N GLY A 189 12.86 11.54 -8.00
CA GLY A 189 13.14 10.54 -9.01
C GLY A 189 13.70 11.23 -10.25
N ARG A 190 14.97 10.97 -10.58
CA ARG A 190 15.59 11.39 -11.84
C ARG A 190 14.83 10.70 -12.97
N ALA A 191 14.18 11.47 -13.85
CA ALA A 191 13.55 10.96 -15.06
C ALA A 191 14.58 10.16 -15.90
N PRO A 192 14.18 9.10 -16.62
CA PRO A 192 15.05 8.51 -17.63
C PRO A 192 15.33 9.60 -18.67
N GLY A 193 16.59 9.98 -18.81
CA GLY A 193 17.05 10.99 -19.74
C GLY A 193 16.61 10.65 -21.16
N GLY A 194 16.05 11.65 -21.85
CA GLY A 194 15.74 11.57 -23.27
C GLY A 194 16.99 11.27 -24.07
N ALA A 195 16.89 10.31 -24.96
CA ALA A 195 17.79 10.20 -26.10
C ALA A 195 17.21 11.09 -27.20
N GLU A 196 17.76 12.29 -27.33
CA GLU A 196 17.73 13.02 -28.59
C GLU A 196 18.80 12.39 -29.50
N ARG A 197 18.33 11.82 -30.61
CA ARG A 197 19.03 11.79 -31.91
C ARG A 197 17.99 11.91 -33.00
#